data_AF-A0A382GLR9-F1
#
_entry.id   AF-A0A382GLR9-F1
#
_cell.length_a   1.000
_cell.length_b   1.000
_cell.length_c   1.000
_cell.angle_alpha   90.00
_cell.angle_beta   90.00
_cell.angle_gamma   90.00
#
_symmetry.space_group_name_H-M   'P 1'
#
loop_
_entity.id
_entity.type
_entity.pdbx_description
1 polymer ?
#
loop_
_entity_poly.entity_id
_entity_poly.type
_entity_poly.pdbx_seq_one_letter_code
_entity_poly.pdbx_strand_id
1 'polypeptide(L)'
;MKSFKIILVLSLPLFLIPGCKKDTTSTTSTTTSTYSSTGTTSGVFCKVVDNSSNLVTTALAKSANFTKGFTVFGINILATSDVSDAKLLHAANITAELKDNNEDGTADNPTVLKALVDNSTFVKMYNLQSGNSVTIDTDVLDNAGVSKNTSLGAYETVDNYADGVSHHDASIEEIFHLITQYG
;
A
#
# COMPACT_ATOMS: atom_id res chain seq x y z
N MET A 1 9.08 -21.98 66.19
CA MET A 1 8.61 -20.63 65.82
C MET A 1 8.00 -20.73 64.43
N LYS A 2 6.68 -20.58 64.31
CA LYS A 2 5.94 -20.79 63.04
C LYS A 2 5.91 -19.46 62.26
N SER A 3 6.32 -19.51 61.00
CA SER A 3 6.39 -18.38 60.07
C SER A 3 5.00 -17.97 59.57
N PHE A 4 4.65 -16.70 59.77
CA PHE A 4 3.44 -16.07 59.24
C PHE A 4 3.61 -15.77 57.76
N LYS A 5 2.67 -16.23 56.92
CA LYS A 5 2.54 -15.82 55.51
C LYS A 5 1.49 -14.72 55.41
N ILE A 6 1.88 -13.55 54.91
CA ILE A 6 0.99 -12.42 54.62
C ILE A 6 0.43 -12.62 53.20
N ILE A 7 -0.90 -12.71 53.08
CA ILE A 7 -1.63 -12.72 51.81
C ILE A 7 -2.06 -11.27 51.53
N LEU A 8 -1.51 -10.68 50.47
CA LEU A 8 -1.87 -9.33 50.01
C LEU A 8 -3.00 -9.46 48.98
N VAL A 9 -4.22 -9.10 49.37
CA VAL A 9 -5.38 -9.00 48.46
C VAL A 9 -5.47 -7.54 48.01
N LEU A 10 -5.15 -7.27 46.74
CA LEU A 10 -5.29 -5.94 46.15
C LEU A 10 -6.60 -5.89 45.36
N SER A 11 -7.65 -5.32 45.96
CA SER A 11 -8.93 -5.05 45.29
C SER A 11 -8.81 -3.79 44.43
N LEU A 12 -9.05 -3.91 43.13
CA LEU A 12 -9.10 -2.77 42.20
C LEU A 12 -10.43 -2.00 42.38
N PRO A 13 -10.42 -0.67 42.57
CA PRO A 13 -11.66 0.10 42.60
C PRO A 13 -12.19 0.32 41.17
N LEU A 14 -13.44 -0.08 40.98
CA LEU A 14 -14.23 0.19 39.78
C LEU A 14 -14.58 1.69 39.76
N PHE A 15 -13.88 2.47 38.93
CA PHE A 15 -14.24 3.87 38.67
C PHE A 15 -15.38 3.95 37.65
N LEU A 16 -16.58 4.25 38.12
CA LEU A 16 -17.65 4.85 37.31
C LEU A 16 -17.57 6.38 37.45
N ILE A 17 -17.40 7.10 36.33
CA ILE A 17 -17.78 8.52 36.20
C ILE A 17 -18.25 8.80 34.75
N PRO A 18 -18.99 9.89 34.49
CA PRO A 18 -20.33 9.86 33.91
C PRO A 18 -20.38 10.46 32.50
N GLY A 19 -21.50 10.28 31.80
CA GLY A 19 -21.71 10.87 30.48
C GLY A 19 -21.86 12.39 30.49
N CYS A 20 -21.53 13.02 29.36
CA CYS A 20 -22.18 14.25 28.88
C CYS A 20 -22.00 14.43 27.37
N LYS A 21 -23.13 14.72 26.70
CA LYS A 21 -23.28 15.14 25.29
C LYS A 21 -22.68 16.54 25.07
N LYS A 22 -22.07 16.79 23.91
CA LYS A 22 -22.32 17.99 23.08
C LYS A 22 -21.74 17.87 21.67
N ASP A 23 -22.56 18.22 20.68
CA ASP A 23 -22.18 18.49 19.30
C ASP A 23 -21.15 19.64 19.23
N THR A 24 -20.10 19.49 18.42
CA THR A 24 -19.45 20.56 17.63
C THR A 24 -18.51 19.91 16.61
N THR A 25 -18.73 20.29 15.35
CA THR A 25 -17.89 20.07 14.17
C THR A 25 -16.39 20.16 14.46
N SER A 26 -15.69 19.06 14.24
CA SER A 26 -14.29 19.07 13.80
C SER A 26 -14.14 18.00 12.74
N THR A 27 -13.89 18.47 11.51
CA THR A 27 -13.58 17.69 10.33
C THR A 27 -12.25 17.00 10.56
N THR A 28 -12.27 15.76 11.05
CA THR A 28 -11.16 14.83 10.88
C THR A 28 -11.70 13.68 10.06
N SER A 29 -11.51 13.78 8.75
CA SER A 29 -11.72 12.68 7.81
C SER A 29 -10.63 11.62 8.05
N THR A 30 -10.73 10.87 9.13
CA THR A 30 -9.96 9.66 9.34
C THR A 30 -10.48 8.63 8.34
N THR A 31 -9.80 8.51 7.21
CA THR A 31 -10.08 7.45 6.24
C THR A 31 -9.31 6.22 6.69
N THR A 32 -9.85 5.51 7.68
CA THR A 32 -9.37 4.17 8.03
C THR A 32 -9.70 3.23 6.87
N SER A 33 -8.69 2.87 6.08
CA SER A 33 -8.82 1.84 5.03
C SER A 33 -8.83 0.46 5.68
N THR A 34 -9.98 0.02 6.17
CA THR A 34 -10.18 -1.39 6.54
C THR A 34 -10.29 -2.21 5.26
N TYR A 35 -9.21 -2.90 4.88
CA TYR A 35 -9.24 -3.88 3.80
C TYR A 35 -9.94 -5.15 4.29
N SER A 36 -11.24 -5.24 4.07
CA SER A 36 -12.00 -6.48 4.27
C SER A 36 -11.86 -7.33 3.02
N SER A 37 -11.01 -8.35 3.08
CA SER A 37 -10.94 -9.39 2.06
C SER A 37 -12.17 -10.29 2.22
N THR A 38 -13.12 -10.19 1.29
CA THR A 38 -14.13 -11.23 1.08
C THR A 38 -14.44 -11.38 -0.41
N GLY A 39 -14.04 -12.52 -0.97
CA GLY A 39 -14.79 -13.22 -2.03
C GLY A 39 -14.78 -12.63 -3.45
N THR A 40 -13.94 -13.23 -4.30
CA THR A 40 -14.26 -13.66 -5.68
C THR A 40 -15.08 -12.73 -6.57
N THR A 41 -14.42 -11.80 -7.26
CA THR A 41 -14.66 -11.51 -8.69
C THR A 41 -13.41 -10.91 -9.31
N SER A 42 -12.93 -11.54 -10.39
CA SER A 42 -11.90 -11.01 -11.29
C SER A 42 -12.26 -9.57 -11.72
N GLY A 43 -11.33 -8.62 -11.53
CA GLY A 43 -11.41 -7.28 -12.13
C GLY A 43 -11.89 -6.13 -11.23
N VAL A 44 -11.71 -6.20 -9.90
CA VAL A 44 -11.96 -5.03 -9.04
C VAL A 44 -10.68 -4.20 -8.94
N PHE A 45 -10.71 -2.98 -9.51
CA PHE A 45 -9.80 -1.92 -9.08
C PHE A 45 -10.05 -1.69 -7.59
N CYS A 46 -9.09 -2.07 -6.75
CA CYS A 46 -9.14 -1.73 -5.34
C CYS A 46 -8.74 -0.26 -5.19
N LYS A 47 -9.70 0.61 -5.52
CA LYS A 47 -9.71 2.06 -5.28
C LYS A 47 -8.35 2.75 -5.47
N VAL A 48 -8.01 3.08 -6.71
CA VAL A 48 -7.05 4.17 -6.96
C VAL A 48 -7.67 5.44 -6.37
N VAL A 49 -6.95 6.11 -5.47
CA VAL A 49 -7.46 7.33 -4.83
C VAL A 49 -7.44 8.46 -5.84
N ASP A 50 -8.60 8.78 -6.41
CA ASP A 50 -8.79 9.98 -7.22
C ASP A 50 -8.79 11.21 -6.27
N ASN A 51 -7.61 11.77 -5.98
CA ASN A 51 -7.48 13.07 -5.33
C ASN A 51 -6.79 14.06 -6.28
N SER A 52 -7.05 15.36 -6.13
CA SER A 52 -6.51 16.39 -7.04
C SER A 52 -4.98 16.49 -7.07
N SER A 53 -4.29 15.85 -6.13
CA SER A 53 -2.83 15.80 -6.03
C SER A 53 -2.20 14.59 -6.75
N ASN A 54 -2.98 13.55 -7.09
CA ASN A 54 -2.50 12.35 -7.77
C ASN A 54 -3.16 12.23 -9.14
N LEU A 55 -2.35 12.34 -10.19
CA LEU A 55 -2.80 12.34 -11.58
C LEU A 55 -3.18 10.93 -12.08
N VAL A 56 -2.77 9.87 -11.37
CA VAL A 56 -3.14 8.50 -11.71
C VAL A 56 -4.59 8.28 -11.32
N THR A 57 -5.49 8.39 -12.29
CA THR A 57 -6.90 8.01 -12.11
C THR A 57 -7.14 6.58 -12.58
N THR A 58 -8.23 5.97 -12.11
CA THR A 58 -8.66 4.65 -12.62
C THR A 58 -8.86 4.68 -14.15
N ALA A 59 -9.40 5.77 -14.69
CA ALA A 59 -9.62 5.91 -16.13
C ALA A 59 -8.30 5.98 -16.90
N LEU A 60 -7.34 6.78 -16.41
CA LEU A 60 -6.01 6.91 -17.02
C LEU A 60 -5.24 5.58 -16.99
N ALA A 61 -5.26 4.88 -15.85
CA ALA A 61 -4.62 3.58 -15.72
C ALA A 61 -5.23 2.55 -16.69
N LYS A 62 -6.57 2.52 -16.83
CA LYS A 62 -7.25 1.66 -17.81
C LYS A 62 -6.87 1.98 -19.25
N SER A 63 -6.77 3.27 -19.62
CA SER A 63 -6.33 3.65 -20.96
C SER A 63 -4.88 3.27 -21.26
N ALA A 64 -4.06 3.05 -20.23
CA ALA A 64 -2.70 2.54 -20.35
C ALA A 64 -2.60 1.00 -20.29
N ASN A 65 -3.73 0.28 -20.40
CA ASN A 65 -3.87 -1.18 -20.33
C ASN A 65 -3.64 -1.82 -18.95
N PHE A 66 -3.63 -1.06 -17.86
CA PHE A 66 -3.73 -1.64 -16.52
C PHE A 66 -5.16 -2.09 -16.23
N THR A 67 -5.31 -3.22 -15.56
CA THR A 67 -6.63 -3.81 -15.26
C THR A 67 -6.97 -3.81 -13.79
N LYS A 68 -5.98 -3.57 -12.94
CA LYS A 68 -6.09 -3.57 -11.48
C LYS A 68 -4.96 -2.77 -10.86
N GLY A 69 -5.16 -2.37 -9.62
CA GLY A 69 -4.17 -1.64 -8.85
C GLY A 69 -4.69 -1.22 -7.47
N PHE A 70 -3.76 -0.72 -6.67
CA PHE A 70 -3.99 -0.15 -5.34
C PHE A 70 -3.33 1.23 -5.24
N THR A 71 -3.78 2.03 -4.28
CA THR A 71 -3.02 3.20 -3.81
C THR A 71 -2.66 3.02 -2.34
N VAL A 72 -1.37 3.06 -2.01
CA VAL A 72 -0.83 2.90 -0.66
C VAL A 72 -0.14 4.20 -0.25
N PHE A 73 -0.67 4.86 0.79
CA PHE A 73 -0.26 6.22 1.20
C PHE A 73 -0.26 7.29 0.08
N GLY A 74 -0.90 7.04 -1.06
CA GLY A 74 -0.88 7.92 -2.23
C GLY A 74 0.12 7.53 -3.33
N ILE A 75 0.88 6.45 -3.13
CA ILE A 75 1.71 5.80 -4.16
C ILE A 75 0.86 4.76 -4.88
N ASN A 76 0.88 4.75 -6.21
CA ASN A 76 0.04 3.83 -6.99
C ASN A 76 0.79 2.52 -7.30
N ILE A 77 0.11 1.39 -7.26
CA ILE A 77 0.64 0.09 -7.67
C ILE A 77 -0.31 -0.44 -8.74
N LEU A 78 0.13 -0.42 -10.00
CA LEU A 78 -0.71 -0.71 -11.16
C LEU A 78 -0.23 -2.02 -11.80
N ALA A 79 -1.18 -2.87 -12.19
CA ALA A 79 -0.86 -4.17 -12.78
C ALA A 79 -1.73 -4.50 -14.01
N THR A 80 -1.09 -5.11 -14.99
CA THR A 80 -1.75 -5.75 -16.14
C THR A 80 -2.51 -7.01 -15.70
N SER A 81 -3.36 -7.54 -16.58
CA SER A 81 -4.26 -8.66 -16.26
C SER A 81 -3.54 -9.99 -15.98
N ASP A 82 -2.33 -10.13 -16.50
CA ASP A 82 -1.44 -11.29 -16.44
C ASP A 82 -0.60 -11.37 -15.15
N VAL A 83 -0.65 -10.34 -14.29
CA VAL A 83 -0.10 -10.34 -12.93
C VAL A 83 -1.14 -10.95 -11.99
N SER A 84 -0.76 -11.87 -11.10
CA SER A 84 -1.72 -12.44 -10.14
C SER A 84 -2.08 -11.42 -9.05
N ASP A 85 -3.30 -11.51 -8.51
CA ASP A 85 -3.75 -10.61 -7.44
C ASP A 85 -2.87 -10.74 -6.19
N ALA A 86 -2.35 -11.94 -5.91
CA ALA A 86 -1.42 -12.18 -4.80
C ALA A 86 -0.11 -11.39 -4.96
N LYS A 87 0.44 -11.31 -6.17
CA LYS A 87 1.67 -10.54 -6.44
C LYS A 87 1.42 -9.05 -6.35
N LEU A 88 0.28 -8.57 -6.85
CA LEU A 88 -0.12 -7.18 -6.68
C LEU A 88 -0.29 -6.81 -5.20
N LEU A 89 -0.94 -7.67 -4.41
CA LEU A 89 -1.10 -7.47 -2.97
C LEU A 89 0.26 -7.49 -2.24
N HIS A 90 1.16 -8.38 -2.63
CA HIS A 90 2.52 -8.43 -2.11
C HIS A 90 3.25 -7.10 -2.30
N ALA A 91 3.28 -6.57 -3.53
CA ALA A 91 3.90 -5.27 -3.82
C ALA A 91 3.24 -4.10 -3.03
N ALA A 92 1.93 -4.15 -2.82
CA ALA A 92 1.23 -3.17 -2.00
C ALA A 92 1.66 -3.24 -0.52
N ASN A 93 1.81 -4.45 0.02
CA ASN A 93 2.29 -4.65 1.40
C ASN A 93 3.74 -4.19 1.58
N ILE A 94 4.64 -4.54 0.65
CA ILE A 94 6.02 -4.04 0.66
C ILE A 94 6.06 -2.51 0.61
N THR A 95 5.18 -1.88 -0.19
CA THR A 95 5.06 -0.42 -0.21
C THR A 95 4.65 0.13 1.15
N ALA A 96 3.73 -0.53 1.86
CA ALA A 96 3.33 -0.11 3.19
C ALA A 96 4.47 -0.28 4.21
N GLU A 97 5.11 -1.45 4.25
CA GLU A 97 6.23 -1.76 5.16
C GLU A 97 7.41 -0.80 4.98
N LEU A 98 7.74 -0.41 3.74
CA LEU A 98 8.80 0.56 3.45
C LEU A 98 8.43 1.99 3.82
N LYS A 99 7.13 2.32 3.91
CA LYS A 99 6.65 3.68 4.20
C LYS A 99 6.28 3.91 5.66
N ASP A 100 5.82 2.87 6.33
CA ASP A 100 5.33 2.81 7.71
C ASP A 100 6.04 1.64 8.40
N ASN A 101 7.34 1.81 8.64
CA ASN A 101 8.21 0.79 9.19
C ASN A 101 7.97 0.57 10.70
N ASN A 102 7.28 1.51 11.37
CA ASN A 102 6.87 1.35 12.77
C ASN A 102 5.46 0.72 12.91
N GLU A 103 4.76 0.49 11.80
CA GLU A 103 3.42 -0.12 11.69
C GLU A 103 2.33 0.62 12.47
N ASP A 104 2.44 1.94 12.65
CA ASP A 104 1.46 2.73 13.40
C ASP A 104 0.27 3.21 12.53
N GLY A 105 0.32 2.92 11.22
CA GLY A 105 -0.66 3.34 10.23
C GLY A 105 -0.36 4.71 9.61
N THR A 106 0.78 5.33 9.95
CA THR A 106 1.23 6.63 9.44
C THR A 106 2.57 6.47 8.76
N ALA A 107 2.73 7.08 7.57
CA ALA A 107 4.03 7.06 6.92
C ALA A 107 5.10 7.81 7.76
N ASP A 108 6.24 7.17 7.99
CA ASP A 108 7.30 7.64 8.89
C ASP A 108 7.93 8.97 8.45
N ASN A 109 8.04 9.17 7.14
CA ASN A 109 8.65 10.38 6.58
C ASN A 109 7.64 11.15 5.71
N PRO A 110 6.98 12.18 6.26
CA PRO A 110 5.93 12.93 5.56
C PRO A 110 6.48 13.77 4.40
N THR A 111 7.74 14.22 4.46
CA THR A 111 8.36 14.99 3.36
C THR A 111 8.59 14.11 2.13
N VAL A 112 9.15 12.93 2.36
CA VAL A 112 9.35 11.87 1.36
C VAL A 112 8.00 11.46 0.78
N LEU A 113 6.99 11.20 1.63
CA LEU A 113 5.65 10.87 1.16
C LEU A 113 5.03 11.97 0.29
N LYS A 114 5.14 13.24 0.72
CA LYS A 114 4.62 14.37 -0.05
C LYS A 114 5.23 14.43 -1.45
N ALA A 115 6.55 14.23 -1.57
CA ALA A 115 7.21 14.23 -2.87
C ALA A 115 6.72 13.10 -3.78
N LEU A 116 6.50 11.89 -3.23
CA LEU A 116 5.92 10.77 -4.00
C LEU A 116 4.50 11.06 -4.49
N VAL A 117 3.65 11.64 -3.64
CA VAL A 117 2.28 12.00 -3.99
C VAL A 117 2.24 13.11 -5.04
N ASP A 118 3.01 14.19 -4.84
CA ASP A 118 3.09 15.30 -5.80
C ASP A 118 3.59 14.83 -7.17
N ASN A 119 4.49 13.84 -7.19
CA ASN A 119 5.00 13.22 -8.41
C ASN A 119 4.05 12.18 -9.03
N SER A 120 2.91 11.89 -8.39
CA SER A 120 1.95 10.87 -8.83
C SER A 120 2.63 9.53 -9.13
N THR A 121 3.54 9.11 -8.25
CA THR A 121 4.40 7.95 -8.51
C THR A 121 3.60 6.67 -8.65
N PHE A 122 4.13 5.74 -9.46
CA PHE A 122 3.52 4.44 -9.60
C PHE A 122 4.53 3.30 -9.80
N VAL A 123 4.18 2.11 -9.30
CA VAL A 123 4.82 0.85 -9.66
C VAL A 123 4.07 0.27 -10.85
N LYS A 124 4.81 -0.09 -11.90
CA LYS A 124 4.28 -0.72 -13.10
C LYS A 124 4.55 -2.22 -13.07
N MET A 125 3.54 -3.00 -12.73
CA MET A 125 3.64 -4.47 -12.69
C MET A 125 3.18 -5.10 -14.00
N TYR A 126 3.97 -6.04 -14.51
CA TYR A 126 3.70 -6.74 -15.76
C TYR A 126 4.18 -8.19 -15.74
N ASN A 127 3.70 -8.99 -16.69
CA ASN A 127 4.20 -10.33 -16.95
C ASN A 127 4.83 -10.39 -18.36
N LEU A 128 6.02 -10.98 -18.48
CA LEU A 128 6.71 -11.21 -19.76
C LEU A 128 6.69 -12.68 -20.18
N GLN A 129 5.81 -13.50 -19.60
CA GLN A 129 5.64 -14.88 -20.07
C GLN A 129 5.26 -14.87 -21.55
N SER A 130 5.91 -15.72 -22.33
CA SER A 130 5.49 -15.95 -23.71
C SER A 130 4.01 -16.36 -23.74
N GLY A 131 3.19 -15.60 -24.48
CA GLY A 131 1.74 -15.81 -24.58
C GLY A 131 0.89 -15.11 -23.52
N ASN A 132 1.48 -14.57 -22.44
CA ASN A 132 0.79 -13.80 -21.40
C ASN A 132 1.52 -12.48 -21.12
N SER A 133 1.72 -11.66 -22.15
CA SER A 133 2.30 -10.32 -22.00
C SER A 133 1.33 -9.27 -22.53
N VAL A 134 0.93 -8.34 -21.65
CA VAL A 134 0.16 -7.16 -22.01
C VAL A 134 1.10 -6.00 -22.27
N THR A 135 1.00 -5.38 -23.45
CA THR A 135 1.72 -4.14 -23.75
C THR A 135 1.09 -2.98 -22.99
N ILE A 136 1.89 -2.32 -22.15
CA ILE A 136 1.49 -1.11 -21.41
C ILE A 136 1.71 0.09 -22.32
N ASP A 137 0.68 0.91 -22.48
CA ASP A 137 0.77 2.16 -23.25
C ASP A 137 1.26 3.28 -22.33
N THR A 138 2.58 3.49 -22.32
CA THR A 138 3.21 4.53 -21.50
C THR A 138 3.00 5.93 -22.05
N ASP A 139 2.76 6.09 -23.36
CA ASP A 139 2.56 7.40 -23.97
C ASP A 139 1.31 8.07 -23.41
N VAL A 140 0.25 7.31 -23.14
CA VAL A 140 -0.96 7.81 -22.48
C VAL A 140 -0.67 8.37 -21.09
N LEU A 141 0.21 7.72 -20.32
CA LEU A 141 0.61 8.18 -18.98
C LEU A 141 1.50 9.41 -19.06
N ASP A 142 2.50 9.39 -19.93
CA ASP A 142 3.45 10.48 -20.10
C ASP A 142 2.76 11.76 -20.60
N ASN A 143 1.83 11.64 -21.55
CA ASN A 143 1.02 12.76 -22.03
C ASN A 143 0.11 13.36 -20.94
N ALA A 144 -0.24 12.57 -19.92
CA ALA A 144 -0.97 13.02 -18.75
C ALA A 144 -0.06 13.57 -17.63
N GLY A 145 1.27 13.61 -17.86
CA GLY A 145 2.26 14.06 -16.88
C GLY A 145 2.67 12.98 -15.86
N VAL A 146 2.21 11.75 -16.02
CA VAL A 146 2.49 10.62 -15.11
C VAL A 146 3.68 9.82 -15.61
N SER A 147 4.88 10.31 -15.31
CA SER A 147 6.14 9.71 -15.80
C SER A 147 7.01 9.09 -14.72
N LYS A 148 6.69 9.28 -13.43
CA LYS A 148 7.54 8.84 -12.30
C LYS A 148 7.17 7.42 -11.88
N ASN A 149 7.94 6.44 -12.38
CA ASN A 149 7.64 5.04 -12.12
C ASN A 149 8.86 4.15 -12.00
N THR A 150 8.64 2.98 -11.42
CA THR A 150 9.51 1.82 -11.52
C THR A 150 8.76 0.66 -12.18
N SER A 151 9.51 -0.34 -12.64
CA SER A 151 9.02 -1.54 -13.31
C SER A 151 9.22 -2.75 -12.41
N LEU A 152 8.19 -3.58 -12.25
CA LEU A 152 8.27 -4.77 -11.41
C LEU A 152 7.70 -5.99 -12.13
N GLY A 153 8.57 -6.94 -12.48
CA GLY A 153 8.18 -8.16 -13.18
C GLY A 153 7.47 -9.15 -12.27
N ALA A 154 6.39 -9.76 -12.77
CA ALA A 154 5.64 -10.76 -12.02
C ALA A 154 6.52 -11.93 -11.54
N TYR A 155 7.54 -12.37 -12.28
CA TYR A 155 8.41 -13.48 -11.86
C TYR A 155 9.34 -13.15 -10.70
N GLU A 156 9.60 -11.87 -10.50
CA GLU A 156 10.58 -11.30 -9.59
C GLU A 156 9.90 -10.89 -8.28
N THR A 157 8.57 -10.72 -8.30
CA THR A 157 7.72 -10.50 -7.12
C THR A 157 7.45 -11.83 -6.43
N VAL A 158 8.22 -12.15 -5.40
CA VAL A 158 8.13 -13.43 -4.68
C VAL A 158 8.14 -13.19 -3.19
N ASP A 159 7.47 -14.06 -2.42
CA ASP A 159 7.59 -14.06 -0.96
C ASP A 159 8.88 -14.82 -0.60
N ASN A 160 10.03 -14.15 -0.75
CA ASN A 160 11.32 -14.69 -0.37
C ASN A 160 12.25 -13.64 0.23
N TYR A 161 12.17 -13.53 1.55
CA TYR A 161 12.85 -12.48 2.30
C TYR A 161 14.32 -12.80 2.66
N ALA A 162 14.75 -14.07 2.75
CA ALA A 162 16.10 -14.37 3.25
C ALA A 162 16.56 -15.86 3.21
N ASP A 163 15.98 -16.76 2.40
CA ASP A 163 16.30 -18.19 2.56
C ASP A 163 17.55 -18.68 1.81
N GLY A 164 18.23 -17.79 1.07
CA GLY A 164 19.45 -18.12 0.33
C GLY A 164 19.21 -18.94 -0.94
N VAL A 165 17.96 -19.12 -1.40
CA VAL A 165 17.69 -19.65 -2.75
C VAL A 165 17.75 -18.54 -3.81
N SER A 166 17.84 -18.98 -5.07
CA SER A 166 18.29 -18.20 -6.24
C SER A 166 17.40 -17.02 -6.69
N HIS A 167 16.34 -16.68 -5.96
CA HIS A 167 15.39 -15.65 -6.39
C HIS A 167 15.10 -14.68 -5.23
N HIS A 168 15.76 -13.53 -5.28
CA HIS A 168 15.49 -12.35 -4.46
C HIS A 168 14.13 -11.75 -4.83
N ASP A 169 13.38 -11.29 -3.84
CA ASP A 169 12.16 -10.51 -4.07
C ASP A 169 12.48 -9.11 -4.58
N ALA A 170 12.38 -8.91 -5.89
CA ALA A 170 12.64 -7.63 -6.52
C ALA A 170 11.66 -6.54 -6.08
N SER A 171 10.51 -6.89 -5.52
CA SER A 171 9.55 -5.86 -5.09
C SER A 171 10.12 -4.95 -4.00
N ILE A 172 10.98 -5.48 -3.10
CA ILE A 172 11.69 -4.68 -2.10
C ILE A 172 12.60 -3.67 -2.79
N GLU A 173 13.46 -4.12 -3.69
CA GLU A 173 14.45 -3.27 -4.37
C GLU A 173 13.77 -2.23 -5.28
N GLU A 174 12.84 -2.65 -6.13
CA GLU A 174 12.23 -1.76 -7.12
C GLU A 174 11.35 -0.69 -6.48
N ILE A 175 10.59 -1.05 -5.44
CA ILE A 175 9.80 -0.08 -4.68
C ILE A 175 10.72 0.85 -3.90
N PHE A 176 11.82 0.35 -3.35
CA PHE A 176 12.82 1.19 -2.69
C PHE A 176 13.49 2.18 -3.67
N HIS A 177 13.79 1.75 -4.90
CA HIS A 177 14.26 2.64 -5.97
C HIS A 177 13.24 3.74 -6.27
N LEU A 178 11.95 3.40 -6.42
CA LEU A 178 10.89 4.39 -6.65
C LEU A 178 10.85 5.45 -5.53
N ILE A 179 10.89 5.00 -4.27
CA ILE A 179 10.86 5.87 -3.10
C ILE A 179 12.08 6.79 -3.12
N THR A 180 13.29 6.21 -3.14
CA THR A 180 14.52 7.00 -3.03
C THR A 180 14.80 7.91 -4.22
N GLN A 181 14.27 7.59 -5.41
CA GLN A 181 14.47 8.38 -6.61
C GLN A 181 13.49 9.56 -6.73
N TYR A 182 12.25 9.40 -6.25
CA TYR A 182 11.17 10.37 -6.50
C TYR A 182 10.53 10.97 -5.25
N GLY A 183 10.94 10.56 -4.06
CA GLY A 183 10.52 11.21 -2.82
C GLY A 183 10.87 10.42 -1.60
#